data_AF-A0A1X1D783-F1
#
_entry.id   AF-A0A1X1D783-F1
#
_cell.length_a   1.000
_cell.length_b   1.000
_cell.length_c   1.000
_cell.angle_alpha   90.00
_cell.angle_beta   90.00
_cell.angle_gamma   90.00
#
_symmetry.space_group_name_H-M   'P 1'
#
loop_
_entity.id
_entity.type
_entity.pdbx_description
1 polymer ?
#
loop_
_entity_poly.entity_id
_entity_poly.type
_entity_poly.pdbx_seq_one_letter_code
_entity_poly.pdbx_strand_id
1 'polypeptide(L)'
;MALVKILASNLFAGANFQKLEVGKVYDADSAIAEKWVEQGKAETSKEKGGEKLSFEVATPSAPVSTDTSALQSKLDDALEQLKVAQDAAEAKEKEHADALEAANKRADDAEAALAAATKKDK
;
A
#
# COMPACT_ATOMS: atom_id res chain seq x y z
N MET A 1 -21.43 -7.38 17.41
CA MET A 1 -22.55 -8.34 17.47
C MET A 1 -23.86 -7.57 17.42
N ALA A 2 -24.70 -7.89 16.45
CA ALA A 2 -25.95 -7.22 16.11
C ALA A 2 -26.97 -8.26 15.60
N LEU A 3 -28.23 -8.09 16.00
CA LEU A 3 -29.32 -8.99 15.61
C LEU A 3 -29.95 -8.52 14.30
N VAL A 4 -29.96 -9.41 13.32
CA VAL A 4 -30.47 -9.11 11.98
C VAL A 4 -31.43 -10.20 11.53
N LYS A 5 -32.60 -9.78 11.01
CA LYS A 5 -33.59 -10.65 10.40
C LYS A 5 -33.33 -10.75 8.91
N ILE A 6 -33.21 -11.96 8.39
CA ILE A 6 -32.84 -12.16 6.98
C ILE A 6 -34.04 -11.96 6.07
N LEU A 7 -33.84 -11.24 4.97
CA LEU A 7 -34.83 -10.99 3.93
C LEU A 7 -34.51 -11.74 2.63
N ALA A 8 -33.22 -11.99 2.38
CA ALA A 8 -32.75 -12.63 1.15
C ALA A 8 -32.58 -14.15 1.29
N SER A 9 -33.11 -14.92 0.32
CA SER A 9 -33.03 -16.39 0.31
C SER A 9 -31.67 -16.97 -0.10
N ASN A 10 -30.76 -16.10 -0.52
CA ASN A 10 -29.41 -16.41 -1.02
C ASN A 10 -28.31 -15.82 -0.13
N LEU A 11 -28.59 -15.63 1.16
CA LEU A 11 -27.61 -15.17 2.13
C LEU A 11 -26.90 -16.34 2.80
N PHE A 12 -25.57 -16.29 2.83
CA PHE A 12 -24.72 -17.31 3.43
C PHE A 12 -23.72 -16.66 4.39
N ALA A 13 -23.38 -17.36 5.47
CA ALA A 13 -22.47 -16.89 6.51
C ALA A 13 -21.35 -17.92 6.77
N GLY A 14 -20.15 -17.44 7.14
CA GLY A 14 -19.01 -18.28 7.49
C GLY A 14 -18.31 -18.93 6.30
N ALA A 15 -17.13 -19.52 6.55
CA ALA A 15 -16.37 -20.25 5.53
C ALA A 15 -17.04 -21.57 5.11
N ASN A 16 -17.94 -22.09 5.94
CA ASN A 16 -18.78 -23.26 5.65
C ASN A 16 -19.98 -22.93 4.74
N PHE A 17 -20.14 -21.68 4.31
CA PHE A 17 -21.29 -21.21 3.53
C PHE A 17 -22.63 -21.63 4.16
N GLN A 18 -22.79 -21.40 5.47
CA GLN A 18 -24.03 -21.69 6.17
C GLN A 18 -25.16 -20.82 5.58
N LYS A 19 -26.15 -21.47 4.96
CA LYS A 19 -27.32 -20.80 4.41
C LYS A 19 -28.18 -20.22 5.52
N LEU A 20 -28.52 -18.93 5.42
CA LEU A 20 -29.41 -18.26 6.36
C LEU A 20 -30.85 -18.27 5.86
N GLU A 21 -31.79 -18.53 6.76
CA GLU A 21 -33.20 -18.64 6.41
C GLU A 21 -33.91 -17.28 6.46
N VAL A 22 -34.70 -17.00 5.43
CA VAL A 22 -35.53 -15.78 5.36
C VAL A 22 -36.52 -15.77 6.52
N GLY A 23 -36.65 -14.63 7.17
CA GLY A 23 -37.54 -14.42 8.31
C GLY A 23 -36.94 -14.82 9.66
N LYS A 24 -35.80 -15.52 9.70
CA LYS A 24 -35.09 -15.82 10.95
C LYS A 24 -34.17 -14.68 11.36
N VAL A 25 -34.01 -14.52 12.67
CA VAL A 25 -33.10 -13.57 13.31
C VAL A 25 -31.80 -14.28 13.67
N TYR A 26 -30.67 -13.70 13.25
CA TYR A 26 -29.34 -14.19 13.55
C TYR A 26 -28.50 -13.13 14.27
N ASP A 27 -27.58 -13.58 15.13
CA ASP A 27 -26.55 -12.73 15.73
C ASP A 27 -25.31 -12.74 14.84
N ALA A 28 -25.05 -11.61 14.18
CA ALA A 28 -23.92 -11.39 13.30
C ALA A 28 -22.99 -10.29 13.84
N ASP A 29 -21.76 -10.22 13.36
CA ASP A 29 -20.91 -9.07 13.70
C ASP A 29 -21.53 -7.76 13.18
N SER A 30 -21.31 -6.66 13.90
CA SER A 30 -21.93 -5.37 13.61
C SER A 30 -21.55 -4.86 12.21
N ALA A 31 -20.31 -5.06 11.77
CA ALA A 31 -19.86 -4.64 10.45
C ALA A 31 -20.47 -5.47 9.31
N ILE A 32 -20.78 -6.75 9.57
CA ILE A 32 -21.44 -7.64 8.60
C ILE A 32 -22.93 -7.34 8.54
N ALA A 33 -23.56 -7.14 9.71
CA ALA A 33 -24.96 -6.78 9.85
C ALA A 33 -25.30 -5.50 9.10
N GLU A 34 -24.49 -4.45 9.24
CA GLU A 34 -24.66 -3.17 8.54
C GLU A 34 -24.66 -3.37 7.02
N LYS A 35 -23.68 -4.12 6.48
CA LYS A 35 -23.64 -4.46 5.05
C LYS A 35 -24.85 -5.24 4.55
N TRP A 36 -25.39 -6.15 5.37
CA TRP A 36 -26.59 -6.89 4.98
C TRP A 36 -27.83 -5.99 4.95
N VAL A 37 -27.93 -5.03 5.87
CA VAL A 37 -29.01 -4.04 5.90
C VAL A 37 -28.91 -3.06 4.75
N GLU A 38 -27.73 -2.52 4.46
CA GLU A 38 -27.49 -1.63 3.32
C GLU A 38 -27.80 -2.31 1.98
N GLN A 39 -27.50 -3.60 1.87
CA GLN A 39 -27.79 -4.39 0.66
C GLN A 39 -29.25 -4.85 0.57
N GLY A 40 -30.11 -4.51 1.54
CA GLY A 40 -31.50 -4.96 1.60
C GLY A 40 -31.65 -6.48 1.79
N LYS A 41 -30.60 -7.16 2.25
CA LYS A 41 -30.56 -8.61 2.46
C LYS A 41 -31.00 -9.02 3.87
N ALA A 42 -30.94 -8.09 4.81
CA ALA A 42 -31.43 -8.25 6.17
C ALA A 42 -32.00 -6.92 6.70
N GLU A 43 -32.74 -6.97 7.81
CA GLU A 43 -33.16 -5.80 8.57
C GLU A 43 -32.70 -5.92 10.02
N THR A 44 -32.48 -4.79 10.71
CA THR A 44 -32.15 -4.79 12.13
C THR A 44 -33.33 -5.29 12.95
N SER A 45 -33.12 -6.38 13.71
CA SER A 45 -34.15 -6.94 14.56
C SER A 45 -33.98 -6.53 16.01
N LYS A 46 -35.10 -6.27 16.69
CA LYS A 46 -35.18 -6.04 18.15
C LYS A 46 -35.67 -7.29 18.91
N GLU A 47 -35.79 -8.43 18.24
CA GLU A 47 -36.20 -9.68 18.89
C GLU A 47 -35.18 -10.13 19.94
N LYS A 48 -35.69 -10.59 21.09
CA LYS A 48 -34.86 -11.11 22.18
C LYS A 48 -34.54 -12.59 21.93
N GLY A 49 -33.64 -12.84 20.98
CA GLY A 49 -33.14 -14.19 20.69
C GLY A 49 -32.85 -14.39 19.22
N GLY A 50 -31.60 -14.14 18.81
CA GLY A 50 -31.11 -14.55 17.49
C GLY A 50 -30.33 -15.85 17.58
N GLU A 51 -30.42 -16.65 16.53
CA GLU A 51 -29.54 -17.81 16.38
C GLU A 51 -28.10 -17.32 16.21
N LYS A 52 -27.20 -17.76 17.10
CA LYS A 52 -25.82 -17.30 17.10
C LYS A 52 -25.08 -17.88 15.90
N LEU A 53 -24.54 -17.02 15.03
CA LEU A 53 -23.69 -17.46 13.94
C LEU A 53 -22.29 -17.74 14.46
N SER A 54 -21.90 -19.02 14.45
CA SER A 54 -20.51 -19.42 14.63
C SER A 54 -19.82 -19.29 13.28
N PHE A 55 -19.07 -18.21 13.11
CA PHE A 55 -18.20 -18.06 11.95
C PHE A 55 -16.96 -18.92 12.17
N GLU A 56 -16.90 -20.06 11.49
CA GLU A 56 -15.63 -20.77 11.28
C GLU A 56 -14.80 -19.88 10.35
N VAL A 57 -13.96 -19.04 10.95
CA VAL A 57 -12.90 -18.35 10.23
C VAL A 57 -11.82 -19.37 9.93
N ALA A 58 -11.32 -19.39 8.69
CA ALA A 58 -10.11 -20.13 8.32
C ALA A 58 -8.91 -19.47 9.00
N THR A 59 -8.87 -19.52 10.33
CA THR A 59 -7.69 -19.19 11.10
C THR A 59 -6.69 -20.28 10.74
N PRO A 60 -5.55 -19.96 10.11
CA PRO A 60 -4.52 -20.96 9.87
C PRO A 60 -4.23 -21.64 11.21
N SER A 61 -4.31 -22.99 11.24
CA SER A 61 -4.08 -23.76 12.47
C SER A 61 -2.65 -23.59 13.01
N ALA A 62 -1.75 -23.08 12.17
CA ALA A 62 -0.43 -22.63 12.59
C ALA A 62 -0.51 -21.15 13.00
N PRO A 63 0.06 -20.77 14.17
CA PRO A 63 0.23 -19.36 14.48
C PRO A 63 0.98 -18.70 13.33
N VAL A 64 0.49 -17.54 12.88
CA VAL A 64 1.24 -16.67 11.97
C VAL A 64 2.59 -16.42 12.64
N SER A 65 3.69 -16.84 12.01
CA SER A 65 5.01 -16.65 12.59
C SER A 65 5.22 -15.16 12.82
N THR A 66 5.42 -14.76 14.07
CA THR A 66 5.77 -13.37 14.43
C THR A 66 7.25 -13.08 14.18
N ASP A 67 8.00 -14.06 13.68
CA ASP A 67 9.41 -13.88 13.30
C ASP A 67 9.48 -13.01 12.04
N THR A 68 9.58 -11.71 12.26
CA THR A 68 9.81 -10.70 11.23
C THR A 68 11.30 -10.40 11.05
N SER A 69 12.18 -11.12 11.75
CA SER A 69 13.64 -10.91 11.77
C SER A 69 14.25 -10.85 10.37
N ALA A 70 13.82 -11.76 9.47
CA ALA A 70 14.28 -11.78 8.09
C ALA A 70 13.77 -10.58 7.26
N LEU A 71 12.57 -10.06 7.55
CA LEU A 71 12.05 -8.86 6.90
C LEU A 71 12.72 -7.60 7.43
N GLN A 72 12.99 -7.56 8.74
CA GLN A 72 13.71 -6.48 9.40
C GLN A 72 15.13 -6.34 8.82
N SER A 73 15.87 -7.45 8.72
CA SER A 73 17.21 -7.44 8.12
C SER A 73 17.21 -6.95 6.68
N LYS A 74 16.21 -7.35 5.87
CA LYS A 74 16.09 -6.86 4.48
C LYS A 74 15.77 -5.37 4.40
N LEU A 75 15.00 -4.85 5.36
CA LEU A 75 14.69 -3.44 5.46
C LEU A 75 15.95 -2.64 5.80
N ASP A 76 16.73 -3.10 6.77
CA ASP A 76 17.98 -2.47 7.18
C ASP A 76 19.01 -2.46 6.04
N ASP A 77 19.20 -3.60 5.35
CA ASP A 77 20.07 -3.70 4.18
C ASP A 77 19.65 -2.74 3.05
N ALA A 78 18.34 -2.65 2.78
CA ALA A 78 17.81 -1.76 1.74
C ALA A 78 17.99 -0.27 2.09
N LEU A 79 17.83 0.09 3.37
CA LEU A 79 18.07 1.44 3.85
C LEU A 79 19.54 1.84 3.73
N GLU A 80 20.45 0.91 4.03
CA GLU A 80 21.89 1.16 3.87
C GLU A 80 22.26 1.32 2.38
N GLN A 81 21.73 0.48 1.49
CA GLN A 81 21.92 0.64 0.04
C GLN A 81 21.38 1.96 -0.49
N LEU A 82 20.22 2.42 0.00
CA LEU A 82 19.64 3.69 -0.40
C LEU A 82 20.54 4.86 0.00
N LYS A 83 21.12 4.81 1.20
CA LYS A 83 22.04 5.84 1.68
C LYS A 83 23.31 5.90 0.83
N VAL A 84 23.93 4.74 0.56
CA VAL A 84 25.09 4.65 -0.33
C VAL A 84 24.79 5.18 -1.74
N ALA A 85 23.61 4.88 -2.28
CA ALA A 85 23.20 5.37 -3.59
C ALA A 85 22.99 6.90 -3.59
N GLN A 86 22.45 7.48 -2.51
CA GLN A 86 22.33 8.93 -2.35
C GLN A 86 23.69 9.61 -2.30
N ASP A 87 24.60 9.15 -1.44
CA ASP A 87 25.96 9.70 -1.33
C ASP A 87 26.70 9.62 -2.68
N ALA A 88 26.56 8.51 -3.41
CA ALA A 88 27.14 8.34 -4.74
C ALA A 88 26.52 9.25 -5.80
N ALA A 89 25.20 9.50 -5.72
CA ALA A 89 24.51 10.42 -6.61
C ALA A 89 24.95 11.87 -6.38
N GLU A 90 25.03 12.31 -5.12
CA GLU A 90 25.49 13.65 -4.76
C GLU A 90 26.95 13.88 -5.18
N ALA A 91 27.82 12.87 -5.00
CA ALA A 91 29.20 12.95 -5.47
C ALA A 91 29.27 13.10 -7.00
N LYS A 92 28.49 12.32 -7.76
CA LYS A 92 28.45 12.43 -9.23
C LYS A 92 27.84 13.74 -9.69
N GLU A 93 26.80 14.24 -9.04
CA GLU A 93 26.17 15.51 -9.38
C GLU A 93 27.17 16.67 -9.23
N LYS A 94 27.96 16.65 -8.15
CA LYS A 94 29.07 17.60 -7.98
C LYS A 94 30.12 17.47 -9.08
N GLU A 95 30.55 16.25 -9.39
CA GLU A 95 31.54 15.99 -10.45
C GLU A 95 31.04 16.50 -11.83
N HIS A 96 29.75 16.28 -12.12
CA HIS A 96 29.11 16.79 -13.34
C HIS A 96 29.01 18.32 -13.36
N ALA A 97 28.69 18.96 -12.24
CA ALA A 97 28.64 20.41 -12.14
C ALA A 97 30.03 21.04 -12.37
N ASP A 98 31.07 20.50 -11.72
CA ASP A 98 32.46 20.95 -11.90
C ASP A 98 32.93 20.77 -13.36
N ALA A 99 32.58 19.64 -13.98
CA ALA A 99 32.90 19.38 -15.39
C ALA A 99 32.20 20.34 -16.36
N LEU A 100 30.94 20.70 -16.07
CA LEU A 100 30.17 21.65 -16.88
C LEU A 100 30.77 23.06 -16.78
N GLU A 101 31.13 23.50 -15.57
CA GLU A 101 31.77 24.80 -15.36
C GLU A 101 33.11 24.90 -16.11
N ALA A 102 33.94 23.85 -16.03
CA ALA A 102 35.20 23.79 -16.74
C ALA A 102 35.02 23.79 -18.27
N ALA A 103 33.97 23.11 -18.77
CA ALA A 103 33.65 23.10 -20.19
C ALA A 103 33.18 24.47 -20.69
N ASN A 104 32.31 25.16 -19.95
CA ASN A 104 31.85 26.51 -20.27
C ASN A 104 33.02 27.50 -20.32
N LYS A 105 33.89 27.49 -19.31
CA LYS A 105 35.08 28.34 -19.30
C LYS A 105 35.97 28.11 -20.53
N ARG A 106 36.18 26.85 -20.91
CA ARG A 106 36.97 26.51 -22.11
C ARG A 106 36.31 27.00 -23.38
N ALA A 107 34.98 26.96 -23.46
CA ALA A 107 34.23 27.49 -24.59
C ALA A 107 34.38 29.01 -24.68
N ASP A 108 34.17 29.73 -23.57
CA ASP A 108 34.33 31.19 -23.49
C ASP A 108 35.75 31.63 -23.88
N ASP A 109 36.78 30.94 -23.36
CA ASP A 109 38.18 31.21 -23.69
C ASP A 109 38.48 30.97 -25.19
N ALA A 110 37.91 29.92 -25.78
CA ALA A 110 38.06 29.61 -27.20
C ALA A 110 37.34 30.63 -28.10
N GLU A 111 36.14 31.06 -27.71
CA GLU A 111 35.39 32.12 -28.42
C GLU A 111 36.15 33.45 -28.38
N ALA A 112 36.69 33.83 -27.23
CA ALA A 112 37.51 35.04 -27.08
C ALA A 112 38.77 34.98 -27.96
N ALA A 113 39.46 33.84 -28.00
CA ALA A 113 40.64 33.63 -28.83
C ALA A 113 40.32 33.74 -30.33
N LEU A 114 39.21 33.16 -30.78
CA LEU A 114 38.77 33.24 -32.17
C LEU A 114 38.41 34.68 -32.57
N ALA A 115 37.70 35.40 -31.70
CA ALA A 115 37.36 36.81 -31.91
C ALA A 115 38.61 37.69 -31.98
N ALA A 116 39.66 37.39 -31.20
CA ALA A 116 40.93 38.10 -31.26
C ALA A 116 41.73 37.80 -32.53
N ALA A 117 41.75 36.54 -32.98
CA ALA A 117 42.43 36.14 -34.22
C ALA A 117 41.77 36.80 -35.44
N THR A 118 40.44 36.72 -35.56
CA THR A 118 39.68 37.29 -36.68
C THR A 118 39.73 38.81 -36.77
N LYS A 119 40.04 39.52 -35.68
CA LYS A 119 40.32 40.97 -35.68
C LYS A 119 41.72 41.33 -36.18
N LYS A 120 42.69 40.41 -36.11
CA LYS A 120 44.07 40.66 -36.59
C LYS A 120 44.21 40.44 -38.11
N ASP A 121 43.35 39.62 -38.69
CA ASP A 121 43.33 39.30 -40.13
C ASP A 121 42.46 40.27 -40.97
N LYS A 122 41.86 41.30 -40.35
CA LYS A 122 41.14 42.40 -41.01
C LYS A 122 41.90 43.71 -40.88
#